data_AF-A0A8J2TAB8-F1
#
_entry.id   AF-A0A8J2TAB8-F1
#
_cell.length_a   1.000
_cell.length_b   1.000
_cell.length_c   1.000
_cell.angle_alpha   90.00
_cell.angle_beta   90.00
_cell.angle_gamma   90.00
#
_symmetry.space_group_name_H-M   'P 1'
#
loop_
_entity.id
_entity.type
_entity.pdbx_description
1 polymer ?
#
loop_
_entity_poly.entity_id
_entity_poly.type
_entity_poly.pdbx_seq_one_letter_code
_entity_poly.pdbx_strand_id
1 'polypeptide(L)'
;MLAEVLIVVDRFAKPLQDCSLDLNAYEALLDELDPIVRRSSQDEKYRQTLASSEELWEKLKTALQNVKNVSGKEAIRSIYLRCVRALLLLMRNLSVSNQHIARRMLLQFAVVKAFIEAVNGNYCYDEMETSLYMAATSFLYNVTKEAVLFDDANIRSVDLFLHYPVNHPNKSAPLLLPCTLLFLNLTTSDDYLYHFLKQQGQNDIIYHFFVSEIVQHHTALFNHLDKNPTEDAKYELGTMDAIILKIFSNAVTCESFGPYLQNAKKDDSEKFFKILKLAQLVVTSSENWDKFQLTNIMTWCFPIMQNTAEAVNEYFRNHHENLEMAQGLHAELNISLDIISSLCKYEHVHQYLLSYDGLETLVSLLKVLEDNLIRINFYKSANGSIKSIKATNSRGEKIIDQQILSHRIDLTNYQILATNFPESKSFIVEIIASLTHQNPIVQNKMRTLGGLGLVLSNCTIDENDPFIKERSIICIKFLLRNNEENQDYVASLEAKKAVQDETLAEVGYEIQIGENGKVNLAPK
;
A
#
# COMPACT_ATOMS: atom_id res chain seq x y z
N MET A 1 51.36 -1.39 7.77
CA MET A 1 49.97 -0.88 7.88
C MET A 1 48.95 -1.94 7.45
N LEU A 2 48.70 -2.21 6.16
CA LEU A 2 47.72 -3.26 5.77
C LEU A 2 48.09 -4.65 6.30
N ALA A 3 49.36 -5.04 6.25
CA ALA A 3 49.84 -6.31 6.79
C ALA A 3 49.56 -6.48 8.30
N GLU A 4 49.62 -5.41 9.07
CA GLU A 4 49.33 -5.42 10.51
C GLU A 4 47.83 -5.61 10.76
N VAL A 5 46.98 -4.93 9.99
CA VAL A 5 45.51 -5.11 10.03
C VAL A 5 45.12 -6.55 9.68
N LEU A 6 45.75 -7.13 8.66
CA LEU A 6 45.53 -8.52 8.27
C LEU A 6 45.85 -9.49 9.41
N ILE A 7 46.96 -9.30 10.12
CA ILE A 7 47.36 -10.12 11.27
C ILE A 7 46.35 -9.98 12.41
N VAL A 8 45.94 -8.75 12.75
CA VAL A 8 44.98 -8.51 13.83
C VAL A 8 43.65 -9.20 13.53
N VAL A 9 43.10 -9.03 12.32
CA VAL A 9 41.82 -9.66 11.94
C VAL A 9 41.91 -11.18 11.90
N ASP A 10 43.01 -11.75 11.41
CA ASP A 10 43.21 -13.21 11.35
C ASP A 10 43.12 -13.87 12.73
N ARG A 11 43.62 -13.18 13.76
CA ARG A 11 43.62 -13.67 15.15
C ARG A 11 42.23 -13.83 15.76
N PHE A 12 41.18 -13.23 15.18
CA PHE A 12 39.80 -13.45 15.63
C PHE A 12 39.26 -14.82 15.22
N ALA A 13 39.75 -15.40 14.12
CA ALA A 13 39.13 -16.58 13.52
C ALA A 13 39.09 -17.79 14.47
N LYS A 14 40.19 -18.06 15.18
CA LYS A 14 40.30 -19.22 16.08
C LYS A 14 39.50 -19.04 17.38
N PRO A 15 39.61 -17.93 18.14
CA PRO A 15 38.80 -17.75 19.35
C PRO A 15 37.29 -17.72 19.09
N LEU A 16 36.84 -17.25 17.92
CA LEU A 16 35.43 -17.32 17.52
C LEU A 16 35.00 -18.76 17.23
N GLN A 17 35.82 -19.52 16.51
CA GLN A 17 35.56 -20.92 16.16
C GLN A 17 35.48 -21.84 17.38
N ASP A 18 36.40 -21.64 18.32
CA ASP A 18 36.58 -22.45 19.52
C ASP A 18 35.59 -22.05 20.63
N CYS A 19 34.86 -20.93 20.47
CA CYS A 19 34.02 -20.35 21.53
C CYS A 19 34.78 -20.24 22.86
N SER A 20 35.98 -19.64 22.80
CA SER A 20 36.88 -19.51 23.94
C SER A 20 36.15 -18.97 25.18
N LEU A 21 36.48 -19.51 26.35
CA LEU A 21 35.97 -19.00 27.63
C LEU A 21 36.94 -18.01 28.28
N ASP A 22 38.05 -17.69 27.59
CA ASP A 22 39.06 -16.74 28.07
C ASP A 22 38.67 -15.30 27.72
N LEU A 23 38.22 -14.57 28.73
CA LEU A 23 37.81 -13.18 28.61
C LEU A 23 38.99 -12.25 28.24
N ASN A 24 40.19 -12.50 28.77
CA ASN A 24 41.37 -11.68 28.50
C ASN A 24 41.80 -11.81 27.04
N ALA A 25 41.63 -12.99 26.44
CA ALA A 25 41.92 -13.21 25.03
C ALA A 25 41.05 -12.34 24.12
N TYR A 26 39.77 -12.17 24.46
CA TYR A 26 38.88 -11.28 23.71
C TYR A 26 39.16 -9.80 23.97
N GLU A 27 39.49 -9.41 25.21
CA GLU A 27 39.89 -8.03 25.52
C GLU A 27 41.12 -7.60 24.71
N ALA A 28 42.16 -8.44 24.68
CA ALA A 28 43.37 -8.16 23.91
C ALA A 28 43.08 -8.00 22.40
N LEU A 29 42.19 -8.84 21.84
CA LEU A 29 41.77 -8.71 20.44
C LEU A 29 41.02 -7.40 20.17
N LEU A 30 40.16 -6.98 21.09
CA LEU A 30 39.41 -5.72 20.98
C LEU A 30 40.35 -4.51 21.07
N ASP A 31 41.32 -4.52 21.99
CA ASP A 31 42.30 -3.44 22.15
C ASP A 31 43.16 -3.25 20.89
N GLU A 32 43.52 -4.34 20.21
CA GLU A 32 44.26 -4.30 18.94
C GLU A 32 43.39 -3.81 17.76
N LEU A 33 42.11 -4.21 17.70
CA LEU A 33 41.22 -3.90 16.58
C LEU A 33 40.60 -2.50 16.68
N ASP A 34 40.35 -2.02 17.89
CA ASP A 34 39.70 -0.73 18.14
C ASP A 34 40.35 0.48 17.42
N PRO A 35 41.68 0.70 17.45
CA PRO A 35 42.30 1.81 16.72
C PRO A 35 42.10 1.70 15.20
N ILE A 36 42.03 0.48 14.66
CA ILE A 36 41.77 0.21 13.23
C ILE A 36 40.33 0.61 12.89
N VAL A 37 39.36 0.21 13.71
CA VAL A 37 37.94 0.56 13.54
C VAL A 37 37.75 2.07 13.65
N ARG A 38 38.31 2.72 14.66
CA ARG A 38 38.20 4.18 14.84
C ARG A 38 38.81 4.92 13.65
N ARG A 39 40.04 4.57 13.27
CA ARG A 39 40.72 5.23 12.13
C ARG A 39 39.98 5.01 10.81
N SER A 40 39.48 3.81 10.53
CA SER A 40 38.71 3.53 9.30
C SER A 40 37.42 4.35 9.18
N SER A 41 36.84 4.79 10.31
CA SER A 41 35.68 5.70 10.29
C SER A 41 36.05 7.17 10.00
N GLN A 42 37.26 7.60 10.34
CA GLN A 42 37.68 9.01 10.32
C GLN A 42 38.60 9.37 9.14
N ASP A 43 39.42 8.43 8.67
CA ASP A 43 40.43 8.64 7.63
C ASP A 43 40.01 7.93 6.33
N GLU A 44 39.57 8.71 5.34
CA GLU A 44 39.09 8.20 4.05
C GLU A 44 40.16 7.44 3.26
N LYS A 45 41.40 7.95 3.22
CA LYS A 45 42.50 7.32 2.48
C LYS A 45 42.89 5.99 3.10
N TYR A 46 42.94 5.94 4.44
CA TYR A 46 43.17 4.72 5.18
C TYR A 46 42.05 3.70 4.91
N ARG A 47 40.79 4.11 5.02
CA ARG A 47 39.63 3.27 4.74
C ARG A 47 39.65 2.73 3.31
N GLN A 48 39.94 3.57 2.31
CA GLN A 48 39.99 3.15 0.90
C GLN A 48 41.10 2.12 0.68
N THR A 49 42.26 2.30 1.32
CA THR A 49 43.38 1.35 1.25
C THR A 49 42.97 -0.03 1.78
N LEU A 50 42.32 -0.07 2.95
CA LEU A 50 41.83 -1.32 3.54
C LEU A 50 40.70 -1.94 2.72
N ALA A 51 39.72 -1.14 2.30
CA ALA A 51 38.55 -1.58 1.55
C ALA A 51 38.89 -2.16 0.16
N SER A 52 40.07 -1.84 -0.38
CA SER A 52 40.57 -2.38 -1.65
C SER A 52 41.29 -3.71 -1.51
N SER A 53 41.50 -4.21 -0.29
CA SER A 53 42.19 -5.48 -0.02
C SER A 53 41.21 -6.66 -0.01
N GLU A 54 41.24 -7.48 -1.06
CA GLU A 54 40.46 -8.74 -1.11
C GLU A 54 40.84 -9.70 0.03
N GLU A 55 42.14 -9.77 0.36
CA GLU A 55 42.63 -10.61 1.46
C GLU A 55 42.01 -10.21 2.80
N LEU A 56 41.86 -8.91 3.07
CA LEU A 56 41.23 -8.44 4.30
C LEU A 56 39.74 -8.85 4.35
N TRP A 57 39.02 -8.70 3.24
CA TRP A 57 37.64 -9.14 3.15
C TRP A 57 37.49 -10.66 3.34
N GLU A 58 38.43 -11.46 2.83
CA GLU A 58 38.42 -12.93 3.01
C GLU A 58 38.68 -13.33 4.47
N LYS A 59 39.61 -12.65 5.15
CA LYS A 59 39.85 -12.88 6.58
C LYS A 59 38.65 -12.49 7.44
N LEU A 60 38.00 -11.37 7.12
CA LEU A 60 36.75 -10.94 7.76
C LEU A 60 35.63 -11.98 7.53
N LYS A 61 35.49 -12.48 6.29
CA LYS A 61 34.54 -13.55 5.95
C LYS A 61 34.79 -14.81 6.78
N THR A 62 36.04 -15.26 6.83
CA THR A 62 36.45 -16.47 7.55
C THR A 62 36.14 -16.35 9.04
N ALA A 63 36.45 -15.19 9.65
CA ALA A 63 36.12 -14.94 11.05
C ALA A 63 34.60 -14.99 11.31
N LEU A 64 33.78 -14.41 10.42
CA LEU A 64 32.31 -14.47 10.55
C LEU A 64 31.74 -15.88 10.36
N GLN A 65 32.30 -16.68 9.44
CA GLN A 65 31.86 -18.06 9.22
C GLN A 65 32.14 -18.98 10.42
N ASN A 66 33.08 -18.59 11.28
CA ASN A 66 33.41 -19.28 12.51
C ASN A 66 32.51 -18.89 13.69
N VAL A 67 31.63 -17.89 13.52
CA VAL A 67 30.71 -17.46 14.58
C VAL A 67 29.73 -18.58 14.91
N LYS A 68 29.54 -18.80 16.21
CA LYS A 68 28.65 -19.80 16.80
C LYS A 68 28.00 -19.22 18.03
N ASN A 69 27.00 -19.92 18.54
CA ASN A 69 26.42 -19.60 19.84
C ASN A 69 27.38 -19.98 20.96
N VAL A 70 27.67 -19.02 21.84
CA VAL A 70 28.45 -19.27 23.04
C VAL A 70 27.53 -19.60 24.20
N SER A 71 27.59 -20.86 24.65
CA SER A 71 26.98 -21.29 25.89
C SER A 71 27.94 -20.99 27.05
N GLY A 72 27.54 -20.10 27.98
CA GLY A 72 28.42 -19.68 29.06
C GLY A 72 27.87 -18.55 29.92
N LYS A 73 28.72 -18.05 30.83
CA LYS A 73 28.40 -16.88 31.67
C LYS A 73 28.11 -15.65 30.81
N GLU A 74 27.18 -14.81 31.26
CA GLU A 74 26.75 -13.59 30.58
C GLU A 74 27.92 -12.70 30.12
N ALA A 75 28.96 -12.55 30.94
CA ALA A 75 30.16 -11.77 30.60
C ALA A 75 30.93 -12.33 29.39
N ILE A 76 31.02 -13.66 29.25
CA ILE A 76 31.73 -14.30 28.13
C ILE A 76 30.92 -14.13 26.86
N ARG A 77 29.59 -14.34 26.92
CA ARG A 77 28.70 -14.08 25.79
C ARG A 77 28.78 -12.62 25.35
N SER A 78 28.72 -11.69 26.29
CA SER A 78 28.79 -10.25 26.00
C SER A 78 30.08 -9.87 25.28
N ILE A 79 31.25 -10.28 25.79
CA ILE A 79 32.52 -9.95 25.14
C ILE A 79 32.70 -10.66 23.79
N TYR A 80 32.20 -11.89 23.65
CA TYR A 80 32.18 -12.61 22.38
C TYR A 80 31.40 -11.84 21.31
N LEU A 81 30.16 -11.44 21.62
CA LEU A 81 29.32 -10.64 20.71
C LEU A 81 29.95 -9.28 20.42
N ARG A 82 30.67 -8.69 21.38
CA ARG A 82 31.44 -7.45 21.18
C ARG A 82 32.56 -7.62 20.15
N CYS A 83 33.27 -8.75 20.15
CA CYS A 83 34.26 -9.07 19.13
C CYS A 83 33.64 -9.21 17.74
N VAL A 84 32.54 -9.96 17.61
CA VAL A 84 31.83 -10.11 16.33
C VAL A 84 31.35 -8.74 15.82
N ARG A 85 30.76 -7.92 16.71
CA ARG A 85 30.35 -6.55 16.38
C ARG A 85 31.53 -5.70 15.93
N ALA A 86 32.69 -5.79 16.56
CA ALA A 86 33.86 -5.01 16.17
C ALA A 86 34.32 -5.32 14.74
N LEU A 87 34.30 -6.60 14.34
CA LEU A 87 34.55 -7.02 12.96
C LEU A 87 33.49 -6.45 12.00
N LEU A 88 32.21 -6.51 12.37
CA LEU A 88 31.12 -5.94 11.56
C LEU A 88 31.21 -4.41 11.45
N LEU A 89 31.67 -3.72 12.49
CA LEU A 89 31.90 -2.27 12.43
C LEU A 89 33.05 -1.92 11.48
N LEU A 90 34.13 -2.71 11.48
CA LEU A 90 35.19 -2.57 10.47
C LEU A 90 34.61 -2.79 9.07
N MET A 91 33.91 -3.89 8.84
CA MET A 91 33.25 -4.19 7.55
C MET A 91 32.31 -3.08 7.11
N ARG A 92 31.48 -2.56 8.03
CA ARG A 92 30.59 -1.42 7.78
C ARG A 92 31.38 -0.21 7.32
N ASN A 93 32.48 0.13 8.00
CA ASN A 93 33.33 1.24 7.58
C ASN A 93 33.89 0.99 6.18
N LEU A 94 34.51 -0.18 5.93
CA LEU A 94 35.12 -0.51 4.64
C LEU A 94 34.11 -0.48 3.49
N SER A 95 32.86 -0.93 3.74
CA SER A 95 31.79 -0.96 2.73
C SER A 95 31.36 0.43 2.25
N VAL A 96 31.67 1.50 2.99
CA VAL A 96 31.46 2.88 2.53
C VAL A 96 32.35 3.19 1.31
N SER A 97 33.56 2.62 1.26
CA SER A 97 34.53 2.85 0.19
C SER A 97 34.56 1.76 -0.88
N ASN A 98 34.14 0.53 -0.56
CA ASN A 98 34.06 -0.57 -1.53
C ASN A 98 32.96 -1.57 -1.17
N GLN A 99 31.83 -1.51 -1.88
CA GLN A 99 30.74 -2.47 -1.75
C GLN A 99 30.95 -3.69 -2.66
N HIS A 100 31.66 -3.52 -3.78
CA HIS A 100 31.75 -4.52 -4.84
C HIS A 100 32.52 -5.78 -4.42
N ILE A 101 33.65 -5.63 -3.73
CA ILE A 101 34.42 -6.80 -3.25
C ILE A 101 33.58 -7.59 -2.25
N ALA A 102 32.99 -6.90 -1.28
CA ALA A 102 32.14 -7.51 -0.27
C ALA A 102 30.94 -8.28 -0.89
N ARG A 103 30.25 -7.64 -1.84
CA ARG A 103 29.12 -8.23 -2.58
C ARG A 103 29.55 -9.45 -3.40
N ARG A 104 30.63 -9.35 -4.17
CA ARG A 104 31.18 -10.44 -4.99
C ARG A 104 31.57 -11.66 -4.14
N MET A 105 32.04 -11.42 -2.91
CA MET A 105 32.42 -12.47 -1.96
C MET A 105 31.23 -13.00 -1.14
N LEU A 106 30.01 -12.53 -1.41
CA LEU A 106 28.77 -12.95 -0.76
C LEU A 106 28.76 -12.68 0.76
N LEU A 107 29.41 -11.59 1.20
CA LEU A 107 29.49 -11.25 2.62
C LEU A 107 28.13 -10.94 3.24
N GLN A 108 27.14 -10.52 2.45
CA GLN A 108 25.78 -10.31 2.93
C GLN A 108 25.18 -11.58 3.55
N PHE A 109 25.40 -12.75 2.94
CA PHE A 109 24.90 -14.02 3.48
C PHE A 109 25.73 -14.49 4.68
N ALA A 110 27.05 -14.25 4.65
CA ALA A 110 27.93 -14.56 5.78
C ALA A 110 27.55 -13.77 7.04
N VAL A 111 27.22 -12.48 6.90
CA VAL A 111 26.79 -11.62 8.01
C VAL A 111 25.44 -12.04 8.57
N VAL A 112 24.45 -12.28 7.71
CA VAL A 112 23.12 -12.79 8.12
C VAL A 112 23.28 -14.09 8.90
N LYS A 113 24.04 -15.05 8.36
CA LYS A 113 24.29 -16.33 9.01
C LYS A 113 25.02 -16.16 10.34
N ALA A 114 26.08 -15.35 10.38
CA ALA A 114 26.84 -15.11 11.61
C ALA A 114 25.96 -14.54 12.73
N PHE A 115 25.03 -13.63 12.42
CA PHE A 115 24.08 -13.13 13.41
C PHE A 115 23.16 -14.23 13.92
N ILE A 116 22.55 -15.00 13.02
CA ILE A 116 21.62 -16.09 13.38
C ILE A 116 22.32 -17.16 14.24
N GLU A 117 23.54 -17.55 13.87
CA GLU A 117 24.33 -18.53 14.62
C GLU A 117 24.76 -17.98 15.99
N ALA A 118 25.09 -16.69 16.10
CA ALA A 118 25.45 -16.07 17.37
C ALA A 118 24.29 -16.11 18.38
N VAL A 119 23.06 -15.89 17.93
CA VAL A 119 21.86 -15.84 18.78
C VAL A 119 21.11 -17.17 18.88
N ASN A 120 21.30 -18.08 17.93
CA ASN A 120 20.74 -19.44 17.90
C ASN A 120 19.21 -19.51 18.15
N GLY A 121 18.47 -18.53 17.61
CA GLY A 121 17.02 -18.44 17.76
C GLY A 121 16.51 -18.09 19.17
N ASN A 122 17.39 -17.91 20.16
CA ASN A 122 17.04 -17.46 21.50
C ASN A 122 17.44 -15.99 21.66
N TYR A 123 16.57 -15.08 21.22
CA TYR A 123 16.80 -13.65 21.35
C TYR A 123 16.70 -13.22 22.81
N CYS A 124 17.80 -12.66 23.34
CA CYS A 124 17.83 -12.10 24.69
C CYS A 124 17.47 -10.61 24.69
N TYR A 125 17.59 -9.93 23.53
CA TYR A 125 17.35 -8.50 23.39
C TYR A 125 18.14 -7.61 24.35
N ASP A 126 19.32 -8.08 24.78
CA ASP A 126 20.26 -7.27 25.55
C ASP A 126 20.98 -6.24 24.66
N GLU A 127 21.58 -5.23 25.29
CA GLU A 127 22.24 -4.12 24.60
C GLU A 127 23.29 -4.58 23.59
N MET A 128 24.01 -5.68 23.89
CA MET A 128 25.10 -6.16 23.05
C MET A 128 24.55 -6.88 21.81
N GLU A 129 23.52 -7.71 21.98
CA GLU A 129 22.81 -8.37 20.90
C GLU A 129 22.16 -7.35 19.95
N THR A 130 21.46 -6.35 20.50
CA THR A 130 20.86 -5.27 19.71
C THR A 130 21.94 -4.48 18.95
N SER A 131 23.05 -4.16 19.61
CA SER A 131 24.18 -3.45 19.00
C SER A 131 24.88 -4.26 17.91
N LEU A 132 24.90 -5.60 18.03
CA LEU A 132 25.40 -6.50 17.00
C LEU A 132 24.47 -6.48 15.77
N TYR A 133 23.16 -6.61 15.98
CA TYR A 133 22.16 -6.50 14.91
C TYR A 133 22.29 -5.17 14.16
N MET A 134 22.38 -4.05 14.88
CA MET A 134 22.53 -2.72 14.27
C MET A 134 23.80 -2.61 13.41
N ALA A 135 24.92 -3.21 13.84
CA ALA A 135 26.16 -3.24 13.06
C ALA A 135 26.02 -4.11 11.81
N ALA A 136 25.40 -5.29 11.93
CA ALA A 136 25.10 -6.18 10.81
C ALA A 136 24.22 -5.48 9.77
N THR A 137 23.08 -4.93 10.20
CA THR A 137 22.12 -4.24 9.35
C THR A 137 22.73 -3.02 8.65
N SER A 138 23.57 -2.25 9.34
CA SER A 138 24.27 -1.11 8.72
C SER A 138 25.25 -1.53 7.63
N PHE A 139 25.97 -2.63 7.82
CA PHE A 139 26.82 -3.20 6.77
C PHE A 139 25.97 -3.72 5.60
N LEU A 140 24.90 -4.47 5.89
CA LEU A 140 24.00 -5.04 4.88
C LEU A 140 23.34 -3.95 4.03
N TYR A 141 22.89 -2.86 4.65
CA TYR A 141 22.39 -1.69 3.95
C TYR A 141 23.44 -1.11 2.99
N ASN A 142 24.68 -0.94 3.45
CA ASN A 142 25.75 -0.41 2.58
C ASN A 142 26.01 -1.31 1.37
N VAL A 143 26.11 -2.63 1.56
CA VAL A 143 26.45 -3.54 0.44
C VAL A 143 25.29 -3.77 -0.53
N THR A 144 24.05 -3.49 -0.14
CA THR A 144 22.85 -3.63 -0.97
C THR A 144 22.48 -2.35 -1.71
N LYS A 145 23.15 -1.22 -1.44
CA LYS A 145 22.77 0.11 -1.95
C LYS A 145 22.80 0.23 -3.48
N GLU A 146 23.79 -0.36 -4.14
CA GLU A 146 23.91 -0.29 -5.61
C GLU A 146 23.27 -1.48 -6.32
N ALA A 147 23.27 -2.67 -5.70
CA ALA A 147 22.63 -3.86 -6.24
C ALA A 147 22.38 -4.86 -5.11
N VAL A 148 21.29 -5.60 -5.24
CA VAL A 148 20.95 -6.74 -4.37
C VAL A 148 21.35 -8.02 -5.09
N LEU A 149 22.15 -8.85 -4.43
CA LEU A 149 22.35 -10.24 -4.84
C LEU A 149 21.38 -11.12 -4.09
N PHE A 150 20.54 -11.83 -4.84
CA PHE A 150 19.56 -12.75 -4.31
C PHE A 150 19.96 -14.21 -4.59
N ASP A 151 19.69 -15.07 -3.62
CA ASP A 151 19.82 -16.52 -3.71
C ASP A 151 18.70 -17.16 -2.87
N ASP A 152 17.83 -17.94 -3.51
CA ASP A 152 16.67 -18.58 -2.88
C ASP A 152 17.09 -19.52 -1.73
N ALA A 153 18.28 -20.11 -1.79
CA ALA A 153 18.80 -20.95 -0.70
C ALA A 153 19.00 -20.17 0.62
N ASN A 154 19.14 -18.85 0.54
CA ASN A 154 19.38 -17.97 1.69
C ASN A 154 18.15 -17.19 2.15
N ILE A 155 17.01 -17.29 1.45
CA ILE A 155 15.84 -16.43 1.71
C ILE A 155 15.30 -16.60 3.12
N ARG A 156 15.27 -17.84 3.65
CA ARG A 156 14.82 -18.12 5.02
C ARG A 156 15.71 -17.48 6.08
N SER A 157 17.02 -17.46 5.85
CA SER A 157 17.97 -16.83 6.77
C SER A 157 17.79 -15.31 6.76
N VAL A 158 17.63 -14.71 5.58
CA VAL A 158 17.36 -13.28 5.45
C VAL A 158 16.04 -12.92 6.15
N ASP A 159 15.00 -13.72 5.95
CA ASP A 159 13.70 -13.55 6.61
C ASP A 159 13.80 -13.62 8.15
N LEU A 160 14.47 -14.65 8.70
CA LEU A 160 14.72 -14.75 10.14
C LEU A 160 15.51 -13.57 10.71
N PHE A 161 16.49 -13.07 9.95
CA PHE A 161 17.25 -11.89 10.33
C PHE A 161 16.36 -10.65 10.41
N LEU A 162 15.54 -10.40 9.38
CA LEU A 162 14.63 -9.25 9.31
C LEU A 162 13.52 -9.29 10.39
N HIS A 163 13.21 -10.46 10.93
CA HIS A 163 12.26 -10.63 12.02
C HIS A 163 12.76 -10.18 13.39
N TYR A 164 14.09 -10.02 13.57
CA TYR A 164 14.67 -9.65 14.86
C TYR A 164 14.00 -8.44 15.54
N PRO A 165 13.79 -7.28 14.87
CA PRO A 165 13.17 -6.12 15.49
C PRO A 165 11.68 -6.26 15.78
N VAL A 166 10.97 -7.24 15.19
CA VAL A 166 9.51 -7.38 15.30
C VAL A 166 9.07 -7.58 16.75
N ASN A 167 9.75 -8.46 17.46
CA ASN A 167 9.45 -8.80 18.86
C ASN A 167 10.41 -8.11 19.86
N HIS A 168 11.24 -7.18 19.40
CA HIS A 168 12.20 -6.48 20.25
C HIS A 168 11.45 -5.56 21.24
N PRO A 169 11.76 -5.60 22.56
CA PRO A 169 11.02 -4.82 23.57
C PRO A 169 11.26 -3.31 23.47
N ASN A 170 12.40 -2.89 22.93
CA ASN A 170 12.76 -1.48 22.72
C ASN A 170 12.94 -1.15 21.23
N LYS A 171 11.90 -0.62 20.59
CA LYS A 171 11.86 -0.31 19.15
C LYS A 171 12.27 1.14 18.88
N SER A 172 13.51 1.45 19.22
CA SER A 172 14.08 2.79 19.05
C SER A 172 14.43 3.10 17.58
N ALA A 173 14.44 4.38 17.20
CA ALA A 173 14.79 4.79 15.83
C ALA A 173 16.16 4.26 15.34
N PRO A 174 17.24 4.21 16.15
CA PRO A 174 18.51 3.62 15.74
C PRO A 174 18.45 2.13 15.39
N LEU A 175 17.51 1.38 15.97
CA LEU A 175 17.28 -0.03 15.64
C LEU A 175 16.47 -0.16 14.35
N LEU A 176 15.38 0.60 14.24
CA LEU A 176 14.41 0.45 13.17
C LEU A 176 14.90 1.00 11.84
N LEU A 177 15.47 2.22 11.82
CA LEU A 177 15.80 2.91 10.57
C LEU A 177 16.76 2.13 9.66
N PRO A 178 17.89 1.57 10.14
CA PRO A 178 18.77 0.77 9.29
C PRO A 178 18.07 -0.48 8.74
N CYS A 179 17.19 -1.10 9.52
CA CYS A 179 16.44 -2.29 9.12
C CYS A 179 15.45 -1.96 8.01
N THR A 180 14.69 -0.88 8.17
CA THR A 180 13.75 -0.39 7.15
C THR A 180 14.48 -0.01 5.87
N LEU A 181 15.65 0.64 5.97
CA LEU A 181 16.48 0.97 4.80
C LEU A 181 17.08 -0.27 4.10
N LEU A 182 17.52 -1.27 4.87
CA LEU A 182 17.94 -2.55 4.31
C LEU A 182 16.78 -3.20 3.54
N PHE A 183 15.60 -3.26 4.14
CA PHE A 183 14.42 -3.82 3.48
C PHE A 183 14.05 -3.04 2.22
N LEU A 184 14.12 -1.71 2.26
CA LEU A 184 13.94 -0.88 1.07
C LEU A 184 14.89 -1.31 -0.06
N ASN A 185 16.18 -1.47 0.21
CA ASN A 185 17.12 -1.96 -0.80
C ASN A 185 16.71 -3.35 -1.31
N LEU A 186 16.37 -4.30 -0.42
CA LEU A 186 15.98 -5.65 -0.82
C LEU A 186 14.76 -5.65 -1.75
N THR A 187 13.77 -4.79 -1.50
CA THR A 187 12.57 -4.68 -2.36
C THR A 187 12.83 -4.09 -3.74
N THR A 188 14.03 -3.56 -4.04
CA THR A 188 14.38 -3.15 -5.41
C THR A 188 14.78 -4.32 -6.30
N SER A 189 14.92 -5.54 -5.75
CA SER A 189 15.15 -6.76 -6.52
C SER A 189 13.82 -7.46 -6.77
N ASP A 190 13.43 -7.52 -8.05
CA ASP A 190 12.21 -8.23 -8.46
C ASP A 190 12.26 -9.71 -8.05
N ASP A 191 13.41 -10.37 -8.21
CA ASP A 191 13.61 -11.77 -7.81
C ASP A 191 13.41 -11.96 -6.29
N TYR A 192 14.10 -11.16 -5.46
CA TYR A 192 13.91 -11.25 -4.01
C TYR A 192 12.46 -11.02 -3.63
N LEU A 193 11.84 -9.96 -4.15
CA LEU A 193 10.49 -9.57 -3.79
C LEU A 193 9.45 -10.62 -4.24
N TYR A 194 9.63 -11.20 -5.42
CA TYR A 194 8.80 -12.28 -5.95
C TYR A 194 8.77 -13.48 -5.01
N HIS A 195 9.94 -13.96 -4.58
CA HIS A 195 10.05 -15.09 -3.65
C HIS A 195 9.56 -14.71 -2.25
N PHE A 196 9.93 -13.51 -1.78
CA PHE A 196 9.61 -13.00 -0.45
C PHE A 196 8.10 -12.89 -0.21
N LEU A 197 7.33 -12.36 -1.17
CA LEU A 197 5.88 -12.23 -1.03
C LEU A 197 5.15 -13.59 -1.08
N LYS A 198 5.70 -14.59 -1.76
CA LYS A 198 5.11 -15.94 -1.85
C LYS A 198 5.25 -16.76 -0.58
N GLN A 199 6.26 -16.48 0.24
CA GLN A 199 6.56 -17.24 1.46
C GLN A 199 5.90 -16.67 2.72
N GLN A 200 5.20 -15.53 2.65
CA GLN A 200 4.57 -14.92 3.82
C GLN A 200 3.50 -15.86 4.40
N GLY A 201 3.53 -16.02 5.72
CA GLY A 201 2.64 -16.89 6.49
C GLY A 201 2.25 -16.24 7.82
N GLN A 202 2.21 -17.00 8.91
CA GLN A 202 1.86 -16.46 10.24
C GLN A 202 2.82 -15.36 10.74
N ASN A 203 4.08 -15.39 10.30
CA ASN A 203 5.08 -14.37 10.63
C ASN A 203 5.23 -13.40 9.45
N ASP A 204 4.16 -12.71 9.11
CA ASP A 204 4.15 -11.76 8.00
C ASP A 204 4.88 -10.46 8.37
N ILE A 205 6.08 -10.23 7.82
CA ILE A 205 6.84 -9.00 8.09
C ILE A 205 6.12 -7.77 7.51
N ILE A 206 5.50 -7.89 6.34
CA ILE A 206 4.79 -6.77 5.71
C ILE A 206 3.70 -6.27 6.66
N TYR A 207 2.91 -7.18 7.21
CA TYR A 207 1.85 -6.79 8.13
C TYR A 207 2.34 -6.49 9.56
N HIS A 208 3.03 -7.41 10.22
CA HIS A 208 3.36 -7.26 11.64
C HIS A 208 4.44 -6.21 11.88
N PHE A 209 5.44 -6.12 11.00
CA PHE A 209 6.51 -5.13 11.13
C PHE A 209 6.14 -3.82 10.45
N PHE A 210 5.88 -3.83 9.14
CA PHE A 210 5.73 -2.55 8.43
C PHE A 210 4.38 -1.88 8.70
N VAL A 211 3.27 -2.61 8.67
CA VAL A 211 1.94 -2.02 8.89
C VAL A 211 1.66 -1.82 10.39
N SER A 212 1.73 -2.88 11.18
CA SER A 212 1.26 -2.86 12.58
C SER A 212 2.22 -2.16 13.54
N GLU A 213 3.52 -2.16 13.23
CA GLU A 213 4.52 -1.51 14.07
C GLU A 213 4.99 -0.18 13.47
N ILE A 214 5.64 -0.20 12.29
CA ILE A 214 6.26 1.00 11.73
C ILE A 214 5.20 2.03 11.36
N VAL A 215 4.18 1.67 10.58
CA VAL A 215 3.16 2.63 10.17
C VAL A 215 2.38 3.14 11.39
N GLN A 216 1.97 2.24 12.29
CA GLN A 216 1.16 2.60 13.46
C GLN A 216 1.87 3.51 14.47
N HIS A 217 3.16 3.29 14.71
CA HIS A 217 3.88 3.92 15.82
C HIS A 217 5.00 4.87 15.40
N HIS A 218 5.43 4.84 14.14
CA HIS A 218 6.62 5.55 13.67
C HIS A 218 6.42 6.38 12.40
N THR A 219 5.19 6.53 11.92
CA THR A 219 4.85 7.34 10.73
C THR A 219 3.63 8.21 11.00
N ALA A 220 3.33 9.16 10.13
CA ALA A 220 2.04 9.85 10.09
C ALA A 220 1.00 9.11 9.22
N LEU A 221 1.41 8.05 8.52
CA LEU A 221 0.57 7.28 7.60
C LEU A 221 -0.58 6.54 8.31
N PHE A 222 -0.47 6.22 9.59
CA PHE A 222 -1.56 5.56 10.35
C PHE A 222 -2.88 6.33 10.29
N ASN A 223 -2.84 7.66 10.14
CA ASN A 223 -4.06 8.47 10.00
C ASN A 223 -4.84 8.12 8.73
N HIS A 224 -4.20 7.58 7.69
CA HIS A 224 -4.86 7.10 6.48
C HIS A 224 -5.42 5.67 6.64
N LEU A 225 -4.88 4.88 7.57
CA LEU A 225 -5.32 3.49 7.78
C LEU A 225 -6.53 3.41 8.72
N ASP A 226 -6.49 4.14 9.83
CA ASP A 226 -7.42 3.96 10.95
C ASP A 226 -8.44 5.10 11.13
N LYS A 227 -8.25 6.27 10.50
CA LYS A 227 -9.21 7.38 10.57
C LYS A 227 -9.82 7.65 9.21
N ASN A 228 -11.12 7.93 9.19
CA ASN A 228 -11.70 8.69 8.08
C ASN A 228 -10.97 10.05 8.07
N PRO A 229 -10.28 10.41 6.98
CA PRO A 229 -9.49 11.64 6.95
C PRO A 229 -10.42 12.82 7.23
N THR A 230 -10.28 13.43 8.41
CA THR A 230 -10.83 14.78 8.60
C THR A 230 -10.03 15.71 7.69
N GLU A 231 -10.71 16.40 6.78
CA GLU A 231 -10.16 17.17 5.64
C GLU A 231 -9.12 18.25 6.00
N ASP A 232 -8.88 18.54 7.29
CA ASP A 232 -8.06 19.68 7.74
C ASP A 232 -6.71 19.33 8.41
N ALA A 233 -6.37 18.06 8.58
CA ALA A 233 -5.13 17.71 9.25
C ALA A 233 -3.94 17.64 8.25
N LYS A 234 -3.25 18.77 8.09
CA LYS A 234 -1.95 18.82 7.38
C LYS A 234 -0.89 18.09 8.20
N TYR A 235 -0.60 16.85 7.83
CA TYR A 235 0.53 16.11 8.40
C TYR A 235 1.76 16.26 7.51
N GLU A 236 2.88 16.66 8.10
CA GLU A 236 4.17 16.64 7.40
C GLU A 236 4.70 15.21 7.37
N LEU A 237 4.95 14.69 6.17
CA LEU A 237 5.56 13.37 5.97
C LEU A 237 7.03 13.42 6.38
N GLY A 238 7.45 12.50 7.24
CA GLY A 238 8.83 12.32 7.67
C GLY A 238 9.62 11.38 6.77
N THR A 239 10.88 11.16 7.13
CA THR A 239 11.77 10.24 6.42
C THR A 239 11.27 8.80 6.44
N MET A 240 10.70 8.35 7.57
CA MET A 240 10.15 6.98 7.68
C MET A 240 8.95 6.79 6.75
N ASP A 241 8.06 7.79 6.65
CA ASP A 241 6.92 7.76 5.73
C ASP A 241 7.37 7.55 4.28
N ALA A 242 8.38 8.33 3.83
CA ALA A 242 8.92 8.21 2.48
C ALA A 242 9.53 6.82 2.20
N ILE A 243 10.23 6.24 3.19
CA ILE A 243 10.80 4.89 3.06
C ILE A 243 9.68 3.85 2.93
N ILE A 244 8.64 3.92 3.76
CA ILE A 244 7.50 2.99 3.70
C ILE A 244 6.74 3.11 2.39
N LEU A 245 6.45 4.33 1.93
CA LEU A 245 5.80 4.54 0.63
C LEU A 245 6.62 3.96 -0.51
N LYS A 246 7.95 4.04 -0.44
CA LYS A 246 8.82 3.45 -1.47
C LYS A 246 8.88 1.92 -1.41
N ILE A 247 8.92 1.33 -0.21
CA ILE A 247 8.81 -0.13 -0.01
C ILE A 247 7.51 -0.64 -0.63
N PHE A 248 6.39 -0.01 -0.29
CA PHE A 248 5.09 -0.41 -0.82
C PHE A 248 4.96 -0.12 -2.32
N SER A 249 5.57 0.94 -2.84
CA SER A 249 5.64 1.20 -4.29
C SER A 249 6.31 0.07 -5.04
N ASN A 250 7.37 -0.54 -4.49
CA ASN A 250 8.00 -1.71 -5.08
C ASN A 250 7.08 -2.94 -4.95
N ALA A 251 6.45 -3.13 -3.78
CA ALA A 251 5.55 -4.25 -3.49
C ALA A 251 4.33 -4.30 -4.41
N VAL A 252 3.60 -3.19 -4.57
CA VAL A 252 2.36 -3.15 -5.39
C VAL A 252 2.60 -3.38 -6.87
N THR A 253 3.83 -3.20 -7.33
CA THR A 253 4.26 -3.48 -8.70
C THR A 253 4.86 -4.87 -8.90
N CYS A 254 4.92 -5.70 -7.85
CA CYS A 254 5.41 -7.08 -7.96
C CYS A 254 4.29 -8.03 -8.39
N GLU A 255 4.60 -8.98 -9.28
CA GLU A 255 3.64 -9.99 -9.75
C GLU A 255 3.11 -10.90 -8.63
N SER A 256 3.89 -11.10 -7.56
CA SER A 256 3.48 -11.89 -6.38
C SER A 256 2.57 -11.13 -5.41
N PHE A 257 2.34 -9.83 -5.61
CA PHE A 257 1.52 -9.03 -4.68
C PHE A 257 0.04 -9.43 -4.68
N GLY A 258 -0.52 -9.75 -5.84
CA GLY A 258 -1.90 -10.25 -5.95
C GLY A 258 -2.13 -11.54 -5.15
N PRO A 259 -1.32 -12.61 -5.37
CA PRO A 259 -1.37 -13.82 -4.55
C PRO A 259 -1.17 -13.56 -3.05
N TYR A 260 -0.26 -12.65 -2.69
CA TYR A 260 -0.05 -12.24 -1.30
C TYR A 260 -1.32 -11.62 -0.68
N LEU A 261 -1.96 -10.67 -1.38
CA LEU A 261 -3.22 -10.07 -0.93
C LEU A 261 -4.34 -11.11 -0.76
N GLN A 262 -4.45 -12.07 -1.69
CA GLN A 262 -5.45 -13.13 -1.60
C GLN A 262 -5.23 -14.02 -0.37
N ASN A 263 -3.97 -14.32 -0.04
CA ASN A 263 -3.64 -15.06 1.17
C ASN A 263 -3.95 -14.24 2.43
N ALA A 264 -3.58 -12.95 2.45
CA ALA A 264 -3.94 -12.04 3.54
C ALA A 264 -5.46 -12.01 3.78
N LYS A 265 -6.27 -11.91 2.72
CA LYS A 265 -7.74 -11.89 2.81
C LYS A 265 -8.33 -13.16 3.42
N LYS A 266 -7.74 -14.32 3.13
CA LYS A 266 -8.19 -15.62 3.66
C LYS A 266 -7.82 -15.82 5.13
N ASP A 267 -6.69 -15.26 5.54
CA ASP A 267 -6.12 -15.42 6.88
C ASP A 267 -6.74 -14.43 7.87
N ASP A 268 -6.71 -13.14 7.53
CA ASP A 268 -7.16 -12.05 8.40
C ASP A 268 -7.68 -10.87 7.56
N SER A 269 -8.99 -10.59 7.69
CA SER A 269 -9.67 -9.52 6.95
C SER A 269 -9.12 -8.13 7.31
N GLU A 270 -8.78 -7.89 8.58
CA GLU A 270 -8.24 -6.59 9.02
C GLU A 270 -6.88 -6.33 8.37
N LYS A 271 -6.02 -7.36 8.38
CA LYS A 271 -4.72 -7.35 7.69
C LYS A 271 -4.88 -7.01 6.22
N PHE A 272 -5.78 -7.70 5.52
CA PHE A 272 -6.05 -7.42 4.11
C PHE A 272 -6.44 -5.96 3.87
N PHE A 273 -7.39 -5.42 4.63
CA PHE A 273 -7.85 -4.04 4.45
C PHE A 273 -6.76 -3.01 4.74
N LYS A 274 -5.95 -3.20 5.79
CA LYS A 274 -4.85 -2.28 6.10
C LYS A 274 -3.79 -2.24 5.00
N ILE A 275 -3.43 -3.41 4.44
CA ILE A 275 -2.51 -3.48 3.30
C ILE A 275 -3.13 -2.85 2.06
N LEU A 276 -4.41 -3.15 1.77
CA LEU A 276 -5.10 -2.64 0.59
C LEU A 276 -5.25 -1.11 0.63
N LYS A 277 -5.55 -0.52 1.78
CA LYS A 277 -5.55 0.95 1.99
C LYS A 277 -4.16 1.58 1.78
N LEU A 278 -3.10 0.92 2.23
CA LEU A 278 -1.74 1.42 1.99
C LEU A 278 -1.37 1.32 0.51
N ALA A 279 -1.80 0.25 -0.18
CA ALA A 279 -1.66 0.12 -1.62
C ALA A 279 -2.43 1.22 -2.36
N GLN A 280 -3.66 1.53 -1.95
CA GLN A 280 -4.45 2.65 -2.47
C GLN A 280 -3.66 3.95 -2.39
N LEU A 281 -3.21 4.33 -1.18
CA LEU A 281 -2.46 5.55 -0.95
C LEU A 281 -1.22 5.65 -1.86
N VAL A 282 -0.45 4.57 -1.96
CA VAL A 282 0.77 4.54 -2.79
C VAL A 282 0.47 4.66 -4.28
N VAL A 283 -0.56 3.97 -4.77
CA VAL A 283 -0.89 3.98 -6.20
C VAL A 283 -1.47 5.33 -6.63
N THR A 284 -2.39 5.89 -5.84
CA THR A 284 -3.10 7.14 -6.19
C THR A 284 -2.27 8.39 -5.94
N SER A 285 -1.26 8.34 -5.07
CA SER A 285 -0.33 9.46 -4.84
C SER A 285 0.82 9.56 -5.84
N SER A 286 0.98 8.57 -6.73
CA SER A 286 2.06 8.54 -7.72
C SER A 286 1.60 8.93 -9.12
N GLU A 287 2.46 9.64 -9.85
CA GLU A 287 2.21 10.06 -11.23
C GLU A 287 3.14 9.42 -12.27
N ASN A 288 4.06 8.56 -11.84
CA ASN A 288 5.16 8.07 -12.69
C ASN A 288 5.20 6.53 -12.76
N TRP A 289 4.07 5.91 -13.13
CA TRP A 289 4.02 4.47 -13.37
C TRP A 289 4.38 4.14 -14.83
N ASP A 290 5.29 3.18 -15.03
CA ASP A 290 5.57 2.63 -16.36
C ASP A 290 4.56 1.52 -16.76
N LYS A 291 4.60 1.07 -18.02
CA LYS A 291 3.64 0.07 -18.54
C LYS A 291 3.72 -1.28 -17.81
N PHE A 292 4.90 -1.71 -17.39
CA PHE A 292 5.06 -2.99 -16.69
C PHE A 292 4.47 -2.88 -15.28
N GLN A 293 4.80 -1.79 -14.58
CA GLN A 293 4.22 -1.48 -13.27
C GLN A 293 2.69 -1.36 -13.31
N LEU A 294 2.14 -0.64 -14.30
CA LEU A 294 0.70 -0.55 -14.50
C LEU A 294 0.06 -1.91 -14.75
N THR A 295 0.71 -2.77 -15.54
CA THR A 295 0.21 -4.14 -15.79
C THR A 295 0.15 -4.93 -14.48
N ASN A 296 1.19 -4.87 -13.66
CA ASN A 296 1.24 -5.60 -12.40
C ASN A 296 0.21 -5.07 -11.40
N ILE A 297 0.04 -3.74 -11.31
CA ILE A 297 -1.01 -3.12 -10.48
C ILE A 297 -2.41 -3.58 -10.92
N MET A 298 -2.70 -3.51 -12.22
CA MET A 298 -4.00 -3.92 -12.75
C MET A 298 -4.26 -5.42 -12.58
N THR A 299 -3.22 -6.25 -12.59
CA THR A 299 -3.35 -7.72 -12.45
C THR A 299 -3.91 -8.14 -11.09
N TRP A 300 -3.76 -7.33 -10.04
CA TRP A 300 -4.41 -7.60 -8.75
C TRP A 300 -5.60 -6.68 -8.49
N CYS A 301 -5.54 -5.41 -8.89
CA CYS A 301 -6.58 -4.44 -8.58
C CYS A 301 -7.88 -4.71 -9.36
N PHE A 302 -7.77 -5.04 -10.65
CA PHE A 302 -8.95 -5.27 -11.48
C PHE A 302 -9.72 -6.54 -11.08
N PRO A 303 -9.08 -7.70 -10.83
CA PRO A 303 -9.79 -8.86 -10.30
C PRO A 303 -10.46 -8.62 -8.94
N ILE A 304 -9.86 -7.80 -8.04
CA ILE A 304 -10.53 -7.40 -6.80
C ILE A 304 -11.81 -6.64 -7.11
N MET A 305 -11.76 -5.65 -8.01
CA MET A 305 -12.95 -4.89 -8.42
C MET A 305 -14.02 -5.79 -9.04
N GLN A 306 -13.65 -6.69 -9.96
CA GLN A 306 -14.59 -7.62 -10.61
C GLN A 306 -15.27 -8.56 -9.61
N ASN A 307 -14.48 -9.24 -8.77
CA ASN A 307 -15.02 -10.16 -7.77
C ASN A 307 -15.91 -9.43 -6.76
N THR A 308 -15.54 -8.19 -6.40
CA THR A 308 -16.36 -7.37 -5.48
C THR A 308 -17.66 -6.93 -6.17
N ALA A 309 -17.62 -6.56 -7.45
CA ALA A 309 -18.81 -6.21 -8.22
C ALA A 309 -19.81 -7.39 -8.31
N GLU A 310 -19.30 -8.61 -8.51
CA GLU A 310 -20.11 -9.83 -8.47
C GLU A 310 -20.73 -10.05 -7.09
N ALA A 311 -19.94 -9.93 -6.02
CA ALA A 311 -20.42 -10.08 -4.65
C ALA A 311 -21.45 -9.00 -4.25
N VAL A 312 -21.32 -7.77 -4.74
CA VAL A 312 -22.30 -6.69 -4.55
C VAL A 312 -23.63 -7.03 -5.25
N ASN A 313 -23.57 -7.57 -6.45
CA ASN A 313 -24.78 -8.03 -7.15
C ASN A 313 -25.46 -9.19 -6.40
N GLU A 314 -24.70 -10.15 -5.86
CA GLU A 314 -25.25 -11.21 -5.00
C GLU A 314 -25.86 -10.69 -3.70
N TYR A 315 -25.18 -9.74 -3.05
CA TYR A 315 -25.67 -9.07 -1.84
C TYR A 315 -27.07 -8.48 -2.05
N PHE A 316 -27.28 -7.73 -3.14
CA PHE A 316 -28.58 -7.15 -3.45
C PHE A 316 -29.63 -8.17 -3.92
N ARG A 317 -29.22 -9.20 -4.69
CA ARG A 317 -30.15 -10.27 -5.15
C ARG A 317 -30.74 -11.09 -4.01
N ASN A 318 -29.96 -11.31 -2.96
CA ASN A 318 -30.42 -12.06 -1.79
C ASN A 318 -31.28 -11.20 -0.83
N HIS A 319 -31.53 -9.93 -1.18
CA HIS A 319 -32.26 -8.96 -0.35
C HIS A 319 -31.70 -8.86 1.07
N HIS A 320 -30.38 -8.97 1.22
CA HIS A 320 -29.72 -8.83 2.51
C HIS A 320 -29.25 -7.39 2.67
N GLU A 321 -29.71 -6.69 3.70
CA GLU A 321 -29.26 -5.33 4.06
C GLU A 321 -28.32 -5.38 5.27
N ASN A 322 -27.44 -6.39 5.31
CA ASN A 322 -26.49 -6.58 6.39
C ASN A 322 -25.39 -5.51 6.34
N LEU A 323 -25.31 -4.70 7.39
CA LEU A 323 -24.37 -3.58 7.49
C LEU A 323 -22.90 -4.02 7.48
N GLU A 324 -22.54 -5.08 8.19
CA GLU A 324 -21.16 -5.58 8.29
C GLU A 324 -20.65 -6.10 6.95
N MET A 325 -21.48 -6.87 6.24
CA MET A 325 -21.16 -7.34 4.89
C MET A 325 -21.05 -6.16 3.91
N ALA A 326 -21.96 -5.19 3.98
CA ALA A 326 -21.89 -4.00 3.15
C ALA A 326 -20.64 -3.17 3.42
N GLN A 327 -20.19 -3.04 4.68
CA GLN A 327 -18.95 -2.32 5.02
C GLN A 327 -17.73 -2.93 4.33
N GLY A 328 -17.59 -4.25 4.36
CA GLY A 328 -16.49 -4.94 3.67
C GLY A 328 -16.56 -4.74 2.16
N LEU A 329 -17.73 -5.00 1.55
CA LEU A 329 -17.92 -4.86 0.11
C LEU A 329 -17.72 -3.43 -0.39
N HIS A 330 -18.27 -2.45 0.33
CA HIS A 330 -18.14 -1.03 0.01
C HIS A 330 -16.68 -0.59 0.09
N ALA A 331 -15.96 -0.97 1.15
CA ALA A 331 -14.55 -0.63 1.30
C ALA A 331 -13.68 -1.23 0.18
N GLU A 332 -13.83 -2.53 -0.12
CA GLU A 332 -13.08 -3.16 -1.23
C GLU A 332 -13.41 -2.52 -2.58
N LEU A 333 -14.69 -2.22 -2.81
CA LEU A 333 -15.15 -1.64 -4.05
C LEU A 333 -14.59 -0.23 -4.23
N ASN A 334 -14.72 0.64 -3.23
CA ASN A 334 -14.25 2.02 -3.33
C ASN A 334 -12.73 2.08 -3.47
N ILE A 335 -11.97 1.28 -2.72
CA ILE A 335 -10.51 1.26 -2.85
C ILE A 335 -10.09 0.86 -4.27
N SER A 336 -10.66 -0.23 -4.79
CA SER A 336 -10.29 -0.73 -6.12
C SER A 336 -10.74 0.21 -7.24
N LEU A 337 -11.92 0.82 -7.13
CA LEU A 337 -12.41 1.82 -8.08
C LEU A 337 -11.59 3.11 -8.04
N ASP A 338 -11.22 3.61 -6.86
CA ASP A 338 -10.39 4.82 -6.71
C ASP A 338 -9.02 4.63 -7.36
N ILE A 339 -8.37 3.48 -7.12
CA ILE A 339 -7.12 3.12 -7.78
C ILE A 339 -7.28 3.12 -9.30
N ILE A 340 -8.30 2.43 -9.83
CA ILE A 340 -8.52 2.35 -11.28
C ILE A 340 -8.81 3.74 -11.86
N SER A 341 -9.65 4.54 -11.20
CA SER A 341 -9.99 5.91 -11.62
C SER A 341 -8.73 6.78 -11.71
N SER A 342 -7.88 6.75 -10.68
CA SER A 342 -6.62 7.48 -10.66
C SER A 342 -5.65 7.02 -11.76
N LEU A 343 -5.70 5.75 -12.17
CA LEU A 343 -4.85 5.17 -13.20
C LEU A 343 -5.41 5.34 -14.62
N CYS A 344 -6.68 5.71 -14.80
CA CYS A 344 -7.26 6.00 -16.12
C CYS A 344 -6.61 7.20 -16.83
N LYS A 345 -5.72 7.96 -16.19
CA LYS A 345 -4.86 8.92 -16.90
C LYS A 345 -3.88 8.25 -17.88
N TYR A 346 -3.63 6.93 -17.75
CA TYR A 346 -2.73 6.17 -18.61
C TYR A 346 -3.49 5.37 -19.67
N GLU A 347 -3.14 5.57 -20.94
CA GLU A 347 -3.73 4.84 -22.07
C GLU A 347 -3.55 3.31 -21.96
N HIS A 348 -2.46 2.86 -21.32
CA HIS A 348 -2.23 1.43 -21.04
C HIS A 348 -3.35 0.81 -20.19
N VAL A 349 -3.90 1.57 -19.24
CA VAL A 349 -4.98 1.11 -18.35
C VAL A 349 -6.30 1.05 -19.11
N HIS A 350 -6.55 1.98 -20.04
CA HIS A 350 -7.68 1.88 -20.96
C HIS A 350 -7.64 0.59 -21.78
N GLN A 351 -6.49 0.29 -22.38
CA GLN A 351 -6.30 -0.93 -23.17
C GLN A 351 -6.51 -2.17 -22.33
N TYR A 352 -6.01 -2.19 -21.09
CA TYR A 352 -6.24 -3.29 -20.16
C TYR A 352 -7.74 -3.47 -19.88
N LEU A 353 -8.43 -2.43 -19.40
CA LEU A 353 -9.86 -2.50 -19.08
C LEU A 353 -10.71 -2.98 -20.27
N LEU A 354 -10.43 -2.48 -21.47
CA LEU A 354 -11.19 -2.88 -22.67
C LEU A 354 -10.88 -4.31 -23.13
N SER A 355 -9.70 -4.84 -22.82
CA SER A 355 -9.31 -6.22 -23.16
C SER A 355 -9.90 -7.28 -22.23
N TYR A 356 -10.31 -6.88 -21.03
CA TYR A 356 -10.83 -7.78 -19.99
C TYR A 356 -12.28 -7.44 -19.57
N ASP A 357 -13.10 -6.96 -20.51
CA ASP A 357 -14.53 -6.65 -20.29
C ASP A 357 -14.81 -5.69 -19.12
N GLY A 358 -13.86 -4.79 -18.84
CA GLY A 358 -13.96 -3.81 -17.77
C GLY A 358 -15.10 -2.82 -17.98
N LEU A 359 -15.36 -2.40 -19.24
CA LEU A 359 -16.48 -1.51 -19.54
C LEU A 359 -17.83 -2.19 -19.22
N GLU A 360 -18.02 -3.44 -19.65
CA GLU A 360 -19.22 -4.22 -19.35
C GLU A 360 -19.43 -4.40 -17.85
N THR A 361 -18.35 -4.73 -17.14
CA THR A 361 -18.37 -4.89 -15.68
C THR A 361 -18.83 -3.59 -15.01
N LEU A 362 -18.25 -2.46 -15.40
CA LEU A 362 -18.59 -1.13 -14.86
C LEU A 362 -20.05 -0.74 -15.15
N VAL A 363 -20.55 -0.98 -16.38
CA VAL A 363 -21.94 -0.67 -16.73
C VAL A 363 -22.92 -1.57 -15.97
N SER A 364 -22.60 -2.86 -15.85
CA SER A 364 -23.38 -3.83 -15.07
C SER A 364 -23.44 -3.43 -13.59
N LEU A 365 -22.29 -3.08 -13.00
CA LEU A 365 -22.20 -2.63 -11.62
C LEU A 365 -22.97 -1.32 -11.41
N LEU A 366 -22.80 -0.33 -12.28
CA LEU A 366 -23.55 0.94 -12.22
C LEU A 366 -25.06 0.67 -12.24
N LYS A 367 -25.51 -0.27 -13.06
CA LYS A 367 -26.93 -0.67 -13.11
C LYS A 367 -27.38 -1.28 -11.79
N VAL A 368 -26.61 -2.20 -11.21
CA VAL A 368 -26.92 -2.81 -9.91
C VAL A 368 -27.05 -1.74 -8.83
N LEU A 369 -26.12 -0.79 -8.77
CA LEU A 369 -26.16 0.31 -7.81
C LEU A 369 -27.36 1.23 -8.07
N GLU A 370 -27.60 1.60 -9.33
CA GLU A 370 -28.76 2.43 -9.70
C GLU A 370 -30.09 1.78 -9.31
N ASP A 371 -30.25 0.48 -9.52
CA ASP A 371 -31.49 -0.24 -9.25
C ASP A 371 -31.77 -0.44 -7.74
N ASN A 372 -30.74 -0.44 -6.89
CA ASN A 372 -30.86 -0.83 -5.47
C ASN A 372 -30.58 0.30 -4.45
N LEU A 373 -29.86 1.35 -4.86
CA LEU A 373 -29.54 2.47 -3.98
C LEU A 373 -30.63 3.54 -3.99
N ILE A 374 -30.74 4.27 -2.89
CA ILE A 374 -31.58 5.48 -2.82
C ILE A 374 -30.70 6.70 -2.96
N ARG A 375 -31.16 7.71 -3.69
CA ARG A 375 -30.54 9.04 -3.71
C ARG A 375 -30.89 9.78 -2.43
N ILE A 376 -29.94 10.46 -1.82
CA ILE A 376 -30.12 11.14 -0.54
C ILE A 376 -29.73 12.60 -0.70
N ASN A 377 -30.55 13.50 -0.15
CA ASN A 377 -30.25 14.93 -0.11
C ASN A 377 -30.56 15.47 1.29
N PHE A 378 -29.55 16.05 1.93
CA PHE A 378 -29.69 16.66 3.25
C PHE A 378 -29.92 18.17 3.13
N TYR A 379 -31.10 18.65 3.51
CA TYR A 379 -31.38 20.08 3.51
C TYR A 379 -30.99 20.69 4.85
N LYS A 380 -30.00 21.58 4.83
CA LYS A 380 -29.50 22.27 6.01
C LYS A 380 -30.22 23.60 6.23
N SER A 381 -30.41 23.98 7.49
CA SER A 381 -30.89 25.29 7.87
C SER A 381 -29.74 26.32 7.83
N ALA A 382 -30.05 27.61 8.01
CA ALA A 382 -29.05 28.68 7.97
C ALA A 382 -27.90 28.52 9.00
N ASN A 383 -28.11 27.76 10.07
CA ASN A 383 -27.08 27.48 11.08
C ASN A 383 -26.28 26.18 10.81
N GLY A 384 -26.52 25.50 9.69
CA GLY A 384 -25.86 24.24 9.33
C GLY A 384 -26.54 22.97 9.84
N SER A 385 -27.54 23.06 10.73
CA SER A 385 -28.28 21.90 11.22
C SER A 385 -29.16 21.29 10.13
N ILE A 386 -29.32 19.97 10.10
CA ILE A 386 -30.19 19.31 9.13
C ILE A 386 -31.66 19.61 9.47
N LYS A 387 -32.38 20.21 8.52
CA LYS A 387 -33.80 20.57 8.58
C LYS A 387 -34.68 19.42 8.08
N SER A 388 -34.30 18.80 6.97
CA SER A 388 -35.05 17.70 6.35
C SER A 388 -34.15 16.81 5.49
N ILE A 389 -34.62 15.60 5.22
CA ILE A 389 -33.98 14.63 4.34
C ILE A 389 -34.94 14.34 3.19
N LYS A 390 -34.45 14.39 1.95
CA LYS A 390 -35.16 13.90 0.78
C LYS A 390 -34.46 12.66 0.24
N ALA A 391 -35.21 11.56 0.16
CA ALA A 391 -34.76 10.33 -0.44
C ALA A 391 -35.61 9.96 -1.65
N THR A 392 -34.98 9.52 -2.73
CA THR A 392 -35.69 9.03 -3.93
C THR A 392 -35.06 7.76 -4.49
N ASN A 393 -35.82 6.94 -5.20
CA ASN A 393 -35.27 5.83 -5.97
C ASN A 393 -34.70 6.30 -7.33
N SER A 394 -34.21 5.36 -8.15
CA SER A 394 -33.70 5.61 -9.51
C SER A 394 -34.68 6.36 -10.42
N ARG A 395 -35.99 6.16 -10.23
CA ARG A 395 -37.07 6.79 -10.99
C ARG A 395 -37.47 8.18 -10.48
N GLY A 396 -36.86 8.64 -9.40
CA GLY A 396 -37.20 9.92 -8.76
C GLY A 396 -38.45 9.86 -7.87
N GLU A 397 -38.95 8.66 -7.56
CA GLU A 397 -40.09 8.48 -6.66
C GLU A 397 -39.61 8.66 -5.21
N LYS A 398 -40.37 9.41 -4.40
CA LYS A 398 -40.01 9.74 -3.02
C LYS A 398 -40.09 8.50 -2.13
N ILE A 399 -39.03 8.24 -1.37
CA ILE A 399 -38.96 7.18 -0.36
C ILE A 399 -39.26 7.81 1.01
N ILE A 400 -40.38 7.38 1.61
CA ILE A 400 -40.81 7.79 2.95
C ILE A 400 -40.79 6.64 3.96
N ASP A 401 -40.48 5.42 3.51
CA ASP A 401 -40.41 4.25 4.36
C ASP A 401 -39.26 4.37 5.35
N GLN A 402 -39.60 4.46 6.63
CA GLN A 402 -38.64 4.67 7.70
C GLN A 402 -37.69 3.48 7.89
N GLN A 403 -38.12 2.26 7.56
CA GLN A 403 -37.26 1.08 7.63
C GLN A 403 -36.17 1.19 6.58
N ILE A 404 -36.53 1.45 5.32
CA ILE A 404 -35.55 1.63 4.23
C ILE A 404 -34.56 2.76 4.56
N LEU A 405 -35.06 3.90 5.04
CA LEU A 405 -34.21 5.03 5.41
C LEU A 405 -33.22 4.68 6.53
N SER A 406 -33.68 4.00 7.59
CA SER A 406 -32.83 3.61 8.72
C SER A 406 -31.76 2.57 8.35
N HIS A 407 -31.99 1.76 7.30
CA HIS A 407 -30.99 0.82 6.79
C HIS A 407 -29.93 1.49 5.92
N ARG A 408 -30.21 2.67 5.36
CA ARG A 408 -29.29 3.39 4.45
C ARG A 408 -28.64 4.63 5.07
N ILE A 409 -29.20 5.16 6.15
CA ILE A 409 -28.77 6.42 6.78
C ILE A 409 -28.71 6.23 8.30
N ASP A 410 -27.60 6.61 8.91
CA ASP A 410 -27.53 6.87 10.34
C ASP A 410 -28.25 8.19 10.63
N LEU A 411 -29.52 8.11 11.05
CA LEU A 411 -30.35 9.27 11.35
C LEU A 411 -29.90 10.04 12.60
N THR A 412 -28.97 9.50 13.39
CA THR A 412 -28.43 10.16 14.59
C THR A 412 -27.32 11.14 14.21
N ASN A 413 -26.39 10.69 13.38
CA ASN A 413 -25.23 11.47 12.95
C ASN A 413 -25.39 12.06 11.54
N TYR A 414 -26.49 11.75 10.86
CA TYR A 414 -26.79 12.11 9.48
C TYR A 414 -25.69 11.68 8.49
N GLN A 415 -25.24 10.44 8.65
CA GLN A 415 -24.25 9.83 7.75
C GLN A 415 -24.89 8.77 6.88
N ILE A 416 -24.46 8.72 5.63
CA ILE A 416 -24.86 7.67 4.70
C ILE A 416 -24.09 6.39 5.05
N LEU A 417 -24.81 5.29 5.21
CA LEU A 417 -24.24 4.01 5.60
C LEU A 417 -23.64 3.27 4.40
N ALA A 418 -22.70 2.36 4.66
CA ALA A 418 -22.07 1.52 3.65
C ALA A 418 -23.07 0.66 2.85
N THR A 419 -24.23 0.36 3.46
CA THR A 419 -25.37 -0.29 2.80
C THR A 419 -25.95 0.52 1.64
N ASN A 420 -25.66 1.82 1.55
CA ASN A 420 -26.01 2.67 0.42
C ASN A 420 -24.83 3.00 -0.52
N PHE A 421 -23.66 2.36 -0.31
CA PHE A 421 -22.48 2.45 -1.19
C PHE A 421 -22.11 3.89 -1.63
N PRO A 422 -21.87 4.82 -0.69
CA PRO A 422 -21.48 6.18 -1.04
C PRO A 422 -20.18 6.20 -1.88
N GLU A 423 -20.07 7.18 -2.78
CA GLU A 423 -18.95 7.45 -3.70
C GLU A 423 -18.72 6.42 -4.82
N SER A 424 -19.28 5.21 -4.72
CA SER A 424 -19.03 4.14 -5.68
C SER A 424 -19.48 4.50 -7.10
N LYS A 425 -20.65 5.15 -7.26
CA LYS A 425 -21.17 5.54 -8.58
C LYS A 425 -20.28 6.61 -9.22
N SER A 426 -19.77 7.54 -8.42
CA SER A 426 -18.89 8.61 -8.85
C SER A 426 -17.62 8.08 -9.53
N PHE A 427 -16.93 7.11 -8.91
CA PHE A 427 -15.74 6.51 -9.53
C PHE A 427 -16.07 5.77 -10.81
N ILE A 428 -17.17 5.01 -10.85
CA ILE A 428 -17.57 4.28 -12.06
C ILE A 428 -17.81 5.24 -13.23
N VAL A 429 -18.55 6.34 -13.00
CA VAL A 429 -18.81 7.35 -14.04
C VAL A 429 -17.52 8.03 -14.49
N GLU A 430 -16.57 8.29 -13.58
CA GLU A 430 -15.28 8.88 -13.93
C GLU A 430 -14.41 7.96 -14.80
N ILE A 431 -14.36 6.67 -14.46
CA ILE A 431 -13.66 5.66 -15.27
C ILE A 431 -14.30 5.55 -16.65
N ILE A 432 -15.64 5.48 -16.74
CA ILE A 432 -16.37 5.42 -18.00
C ILE A 432 -16.12 6.69 -18.84
N ALA A 433 -16.13 7.87 -18.22
CA ALA A 433 -15.84 9.12 -18.90
C ALA A 433 -14.43 9.10 -19.53
N SER A 434 -13.45 8.60 -18.78
CA SER A 434 -12.06 8.47 -19.23
C SER A 434 -11.94 7.51 -20.41
N LEU A 435 -12.55 6.33 -20.33
CA LEU A 435 -12.60 5.35 -21.44
C LEU A 435 -13.32 5.88 -22.68
N THR A 436 -14.32 6.75 -22.50
CA THR A 436 -15.12 7.31 -23.60
C THR A 436 -14.41 8.45 -24.32
N HIS A 437 -13.50 9.15 -23.64
CA HIS A 437 -12.88 10.35 -24.18
C HIS A 437 -12.18 10.09 -25.52
N GLN A 438 -12.70 10.67 -26.60
CA GLN A 438 -12.20 10.50 -27.98
C GLN A 438 -12.20 9.04 -28.47
N ASN A 439 -13.11 8.20 -27.95
CA ASN A 439 -13.19 6.79 -28.30
C ASN A 439 -14.59 6.38 -28.81
N PRO A 440 -14.83 6.43 -30.15
CA PRO A 440 -16.13 6.08 -30.73
C PRO A 440 -16.57 4.63 -30.48
N ILE A 441 -15.63 3.70 -30.31
CA ILE A 441 -15.94 2.29 -30.01
C ILE A 441 -16.62 2.21 -28.65
N VAL A 442 -16.04 2.85 -27.64
CA VAL A 442 -16.61 2.91 -26.29
C VAL A 442 -17.92 3.69 -26.27
N GLN A 443 -18.02 4.81 -26.98
CA GLN A 443 -19.28 5.58 -27.09
C GLN A 443 -20.44 4.73 -27.61
N ASN A 444 -20.21 3.96 -28.68
CA ASN A 444 -21.23 3.08 -29.26
C ASN A 444 -21.56 1.92 -28.33
N LYS A 445 -20.54 1.31 -27.71
CA LYS A 445 -20.70 0.21 -26.76
C LYS A 445 -21.49 0.65 -25.52
N MET A 446 -21.29 1.87 -25.04
CA MET A 446 -22.07 2.44 -23.94
C MET A 446 -23.55 2.58 -24.27
N ARG A 447 -23.91 2.89 -25.53
CA ARG A 447 -25.31 2.89 -25.97
C ARG A 447 -25.89 1.48 -26.05
N THR A 448 -25.16 0.51 -26.61
CA THR A 448 -25.64 -0.87 -26.73
C THR A 448 -25.81 -1.58 -25.39
N LEU A 449 -24.94 -1.28 -24.41
CA LEU A 449 -25.04 -1.80 -23.04
C LEU A 449 -26.12 -1.09 -22.20
N GLY A 450 -26.78 -0.05 -22.73
CA GLY A 450 -27.72 0.79 -21.98
C GLY A 450 -27.05 1.75 -20.97
N GLY A 451 -25.71 1.81 -20.97
CA GLY A 451 -24.93 2.66 -20.09
C GLY A 451 -25.18 4.15 -20.31
N LEU A 452 -25.49 4.60 -21.53
CA LEU A 452 -25.82 6.01 -21.80
C LEU A 452 -27.04 6.48 -20.98
N GLY A 453 -28.08 5.64 -20.85
CA GLY A 453 -29.25 5.95 -20.02
C GLY A 453 -28.94 5.96 -18.52
N LEU A 454 -28.06 5.07 -18.05
CA LEU A 454 -27.62 5.01 -16.64
C LEU A 454 -26.81 6.25 -16.23
N VAL A 455 -25.93 6.74 -17.11
CA VAL A 455 -25.18 7.97 -16.83
C VAL A 455 -26.14 9.17 -16.77
N LEU A 456 -27.14 9.22 -17.67
CA LEU A 456 -28.16 10.28 -17.66
C LEU A 456 -28.99 10.30 -16.37
N SER A 457 -29.36 9.14 -15.80
CA SER A 457 -30.13 9.11 -14.54
C SER A 457 -29.33 9.67 -13.36
N ASN A 458 -28.00 9.66 -13.46
CA ASN A 458 -27.09 10.21 -12.46
C ASN A 458 -26.79 11.71 -12.64
N CYS A 459 -27.40 12.39 -13.61
CA CYS A 459 -27.34 13.86 -13.77
C CYS A 459 -28.23 14.63 -12.75
N THR A 460 -28.28 14.16 -11.50
CA THR A 460 -29.08 14.75 -10.41
C THR A 460 -28.23 14.88 -9.15
N ILE A 461 -28.65 15.74 -8.21
CA ILE A 461 -27.93 15.91 -6.95
C ILE A 461 -28.18 14.68 -6.08
N ASP A 462 -27.09 14.11 -5.56
CA ASP A 462 -27.09 12.94 -4.71
C ASP A 462 -25.92 13.05 -3.71
N GLU A 463 -26.21 13.20 -2.42
CA GLU A 463 -25.20 13.29 -1.35
C GLU A 463 -24.46 11.96 -1.12
N ASN A 464 -24.95 10.84 -1.70
CA ASN A 464 -24.14 9.63 -1.78
C ASN A 464 -22.82 9.89 -2.53
N ASP A 465 -22.86 10.79 -3.52
CA ASP A 465 -21.79 11.04 -4.44
C ASP A 465 -21.77 12.55 -4.78
N PRO A 466 -21.19 13.42 -3.95
CA PRO A 466 -21.36 14.88 -4.05
C PRO A 466 -21.06 15.51 -5.42
N PHE A 467 -20.23 14.87 -6.24
CA PHE A 467 -19.84 15.32 -7.59
C PHE A 467 -20.44 14.49 -8.74
N ILE A 468 -21.38 13.57 -8.46
CA ILE A 468 -21.92 12.66 -9.50
C ILE A 468 -22.58 13.42 -10.62
N LYS A 469 -23.32 14.49 -10.32
CA LYS A 469 -24.03 15.29 -11.31
C LYS A 469 -23.05 15.87 -12.33
N GLU A 470 -22.00 16.53 -11.85
CA GLU A 470 -20.99 17.17 -12.68
C GLU A 470 -20.18 16.12 -13.46
N ARG A 471 -19.78 15.03 -12.82
CA ARG A 471 -19.08 13.90 -13.46
C ARG A 471 -19.93 13.26 -14.55
N SER A 472 -21.22 13.02 -14.30
CA SER A 472 -22.15 12.49 -15.29
C SER A 472 -22.33 13.46 -16.47
N ILE A 473 -22.47 14.76 -16.23
CA ILE A 473 -22.55 15.76 -17.31
C ILE A 473 -21.30 15.72 -18.21
N ILE A 474 -20.11 15.60 -17.62
CA ILE A 474 -18.85 15.46 -18.38
C ILE A 474 -18.85 14.16 -19.17
N CYS A 475 -19.24 13.04 -18.56
CA CYS A 475 -19.35 11.76 -19.24
C CYS A 475 -20.32 11.82 -20.43
N ILE A 476 -21.51 12.41 -20.25
CA ILE A 476 -22.49 12.62 -21.33
C ILE A 476 -21.89 13.47 -22.45
N LYS A 477 -21.20 14.56 -22.12
CA LYS A 477 -20.50 15.37 -23.14
C LYS A 477 -19.54 14.52 -23.97
N PHE A 478 -18.79 13.61 -23.36
CA PHE A 478 -17.90 12.71 -24.11
C PHE A 478 -18.66 11.65 -24.90
N LEU A 479 -19.75 11.10 -24.36
CA LEU A 479 -20.59 10.11 -25.03
C LEU A 479 -21.28 10.65 -26.30
N LEU A 480 -21.65 11.94 -26.31
CA LEU A 480 -22.35 12.58 -27.42
C LEU A 480 -21.42 13.26 -28.42
N ARG A 481 -20.16 13.52 -28.06
CA ARG A 481 -19.24 14.28 -28.90
C ARG A 481 -18.96 13.54 -30.20
N ASN A 482 -19.37 14.15 -31.32
CA ASN A 482 -19.20 13.63 -32.68
C ASN A 482 -19.81 12.24 -32.87
N ASN A 483 -20.91 11.93 -32.17
CA ASN A 483 -21.61 10.66 -32.27
C ASN A 483 -23.11 10.88 -32.49
N GLU A 484 -23.53 10.88 -33.76
CA GLU A 484 -24.91 11.15 -34.15
C GLU A 484 -25.88 10.10 -33.59
N GLU A 485 -25.53 8.81 -33.60
CA GLU A 485 -26.40 7.76 -33.07
C GLU A 485 -26.67 7.91 -31.56
N ASN A 486 -25.68 8.37 -30.79
CA ASN A 486 -25.88 8.68 -29.38
C ASN A 486 -26.69 9.97 -29.17
N GLN A 487 -26.52 10.99 -30.04
CA GLN A 487 -27.33 12.21 -30.01
C GLN A 487 -28.79 11.92 -30.33
N ASP A 488 -29.05 11.11 -31.35
CA ASP A 488 -30.39 10.68 -31.74
C ASP A 488 -31.07 9.88 -30.63
N TYR A 489 -30.33 8.99 -29.96
CA TYR A 489 -30.82 8.29 -28.78
C TYR A 489 -31.31 9.26 -27.70
N VAL A 490 -30.50 10.27 -27.34
CA VAL A 490 -30.89 11.27 -26.33
C VAL A 490 -32.05 12.15 -26.82
N ALA A 491 -32.06 12.54 -28.10
CA ALA A 491 -33.15 13.32 -28.69
C ALA A 491 -34.49 12.56 -28.70
N SER A 492 -34.44 11.22 -28.76
CA SER A 492 -35.63 10.35 -28.68
C SER A 492 -36.20 10.20 -27.26
N LEU A 493 -35.51 10.70 -26.23
CA LEU A 493 -35.99 10.60 -24.84
C LEU A 493 -37.10 11.62 -24.59
N GLU A 494 -38.28 11.12 -24.21
CA GLU A 494 -39.44 11.95 -23.89
C GLU A 494 -39.48 12.33 -22.39
N ALA A 495 -39.77 13.60 -22.12
CA ALA A 495 -40.01 14.09 -20.75
C ALA A 495 -41.36 13.55 -20.23
N LYS A 496 -41.33 12.61 -19.29
CA LYS A 496 -42.55 11.95 -18.79
C LYS A 496 -43.24 12.68 -17.64
N LYS A 497 -42.50 13.32 -16.73
CA LYS A 497 -43.07 13.97 -15.53
C LYS A 497 -42.12 15.03 -14.96
N ALA A 498 -42.65 16.19 -14.58
CA ALA A 498 -41.91 17.17 -13.78
C ALA A 498 -41.88 16.72 -12.32
N VAL A 499 -40.68 16.65 -11.74
CA VAL A 499 -40.49 16.46 -10.30
C VAL A 499 -40.46 17.82 -9.65
N GLN A 500 -41.41 18.09 -8.75
CA GLN A 500 -41.46 19.36 -8.01
C GLN A 500 -40.26 19.49 -7.09
N ASP A 501 -39.66 20.67 -7.05
CA ASP A 501 -38.57 20.98 -6.14
C ASP A 501 -39.12 21.66 -4.88
N GLU A 502 -38.81 21.10 -3.71
CA GLU A 502 -39.32 21.61 -2.43
C GLU A 502 -38.77 23.01 -2.12
N THR A 503 -37.56 23.35 -2.56
CA THR A 503 -36.98 24.69 -2.38
C THR A 503 -37.66 25.72 -3.28
N LEU A 504 -37.98 25.36 -4.53
CA LEU A 504 -38.75 26.22 -5.43
C LEU A 504 -40.18 26.42 -4.93
N ALA A 505 -40.79 25.36 -4.39
CA ALA A 505 -42.11 25.43 -3.78
C ALA A 505 -42.16 26.30 -2.52
N GLU A 506 -41.09 26.34 -1.72
CA GLU A 506 -40.93 27.24 -0.57
C GLU A 506 -40.87 28.72 -0.99
N VAL A 507 -40.33 29.03 -2.18
CA VAL A 507 -40.28 30.40 -2.73
C VAL A 507 -41.43 30.72 -3.69
N GLY A 508 -42.47 29.88 -3.74
CA GLY A 508 -43.71 30.16 -4.49
C GLY A 508 -43.67 29.84 -5.98
N TYR A 509 -42.81 28.90 -6.41
CA TYR A 509 -42.75 28.42 -7.79
C TYR A 509 -43.03 26.91 -7.88
N GLU A 510 -43.66 26.49 -8.97
CA GLU A 510 -43.81 25.10 -9.36
C GLU A 510 -43.19 24.84 -10.74
N ILE A 511 -42.78 23.60 -10.97
CA ILE A 511 -42.15 23.15 -12.20
C ILE A 511 -43.23 22.55 -13.11
N GLN A 512 -43.39 23.10 -14.31
CA GLN A 512 -44.31 22.57 -15.33
C GLN A 512 -43.53 22.13 -16.59
N ILE A 513 -44.03 21.11 -17.28
CA ILE A 513 -43.54 20.74 -18.61
C ILE A 513 -44.39 21.50 -19.63
N GLY A 514 -43.77 22.38 -20.41
CA GLY A 514 -44.41 23.07 -21.52
C GLY A 514 -44.71 22.12 -22.69
N GLU A 515 -45.57 22.55 -23.61
CA GLU A 515 -46.01 21.75 -24.78
C GLU A 515 -44.87 21.26 -25.68
N ASN A 516 -43.70 21.88 -25.59
CA ASN A 516 -42.47 21.51 -26.31
C ASN A 516 -41.54 20.58 -25.51
N GLY A 517 -42.00 20.02 -24.39
CA GLY A 517 -41.20 19.17 -23.50
C GLY A 517 -40.19 19.93 -22.63
N LYS A 518 -40.11 21.27 -22.72
CA LYS A 518 -39.20 22.07 -21.91
C LYS A 518 -39.76 22.32 -20.52
N VAL A 519 -38.88 22.36 -19.54
CA VAL A 519 -39.21 22.68 -18.15
C VAL A 519 -39.37 24.19 -17.99
N ASN A 520 -40.51 24.63 -17.46
CA ASN A 520 -40.82 26.02 -17.14
C ASN A 520 -41.11 26.17 -15.64
N LEU A 521 -40.81 27.34 -15.08
CA LEU A 521 -41.23 27.73 -13.73
C LEU A 521 -42.54 28.52 -13.83
N ALA A 522 -43.58 28.06 -13.13
CA ALA A 522 -44.82 28.79 -12.96
C ALA A 522 -44.94 29.28 -11.50
N PRO A 523 -45.53 30.46 -11.24
CA PRO A 523 -45.92 30.83 -9.88
C PRO A 523 -46.89 29.79 -9.33
N LYS A 524 -46.68 29.41 -8.07
CA LYS A 524 -47.49 28.43 -7.36
C LYS A 524 -48.86 28.98 -6.95
#